data_AF-A0A848YXZ3-F1
#
_entry.id   AF-A0A848YXZ3-F1
#
_cell.length_a   1.000
_cell.length_b   1.000
_cell.length_c   1.000
_cell.angle_alpha   90.00
_cell.angle_beta   90.00
_cell.angle_gamma   90.00
#
_symmetry.space_group_name_H-M   'P 1'
#
loop_
_entity.id
_entity.type
_entity.pdbx_description
1 polymer ?
#
loop_
_entity_poly.entity_id
_entity_poly.type
_entity_poly.pdbx_seq_one_letter_code
_entity_poly.pdbx_strand_id
1 'polypeptide(L)'
;MKEMAFDPLAMTLLILLTITVYVVINIVFLSARRKYLGGVIEKVINMIIATIGLFLVADVSLFLIPMYGFQIGYTVHVAFKIMGMCSLAIGGLKFFIR
;
A
#
# COMPACT_ATOMS: atom_id res chain seq x y z
N MET A 1 33.39 -9.04 -8.59
CA MET A 1 32.10 -8.50 -8.11
C MET A 1 31.27 -8.26 -9.35
N LYS A 2 30.30 -9.14 -9.63
CA LYS A 2 29.50 -9.09 -10.85
C LYS A 2 28.67 -7.82 -10.80
N GLU A 3 28.82 -6.95 -11.80
CA GLU A 3 28.04 -5.73 -11.92
C GLU A 3 26.57 -6.09 -11.73
N MET A 4 25.99 -5.53 -10.66
CA MET A 4 24.57 -5.59 -10.39
C MET A 4 23.94 -4.67 -11.44
N ALA A 5 23.79 -5.17 -12.66
CA ALA A 5 23.11 -4.48 -13.73
C ALA A 5 21.67 -4.26 -13.28
N PHE A 6 21.40 -3.07 -12.74
CA PHE A 6 20.07 -2.59 -12.46
C PHE A 6 19.35 -2.51 -13.81
N ASP A 7 18.57 -3.53 -14.14
CA ASP A 7 17.72 -3.49 -15.32
C ASP A 7 16.51 -2.59 -14.99
N PRO A 8 16.43 -1.37 -15.56
CA PRO A 8 15.35 -0.44 -15.26
C PRO A 8 14.00 -1.02 -15.68
N LEU A 9 13.95 -1.90 -16.70
CA LEU A 9 12.72 -2.57 -17.11
C LEU A 9 12.22 -3.52 -16.03
N ALA A 10 13.13 -4.30 -15.43
CA ALA A 10 12.77 -5.23 -14.36
C ALA A 10 12.19 -4.50 -13.14
N MET A 11 12.81 -3.39 -12.74
CA MET A 11 12.31 -2.57 -11.61
C MET A 11 10.93 -1.97 -11.90
N THR A 12 10.72 -1.47 -13.12
CA THR A 12 9.44 -0.88 -13.51
C THR A 12 8.32 -1.93 -13.55
N LEU A 13 8.63 -3.12 -14.03
CA LEU A 13 7.70 -4.24 -14.11
C LEU A 13 7.31 -4.76 -12.71
N LEU A 14 8.27 -4.84 -11.79
CA LEU A 14 8.00 -5.19 -10.39
C LEU A 14 7.08 -4.18 -9.69
N ILE A 15 7.29 -2.88 -9.91
CA ILE A 15 6.44 -1.83 -9.35
C ILE A 15 5.01 -1.95 -9.91
N LEU A 16 4.86 -2.11 -11.24
CA LEU A 16 3.57 -2.31 -11.89
C LEU A 16 2.84 -3.55 -11.38
N LEU A 17 3.56 -4.66 -11.19
CA LEU A 17 3.00 -5.88 -10.62
C LEU A 17 2.50 -5.65 -9.20
N THR A 18 3.29 -4.95 -8.37
CA THR A 18 2.95 -4.64 -6.98
C THR A 18 1.69 -3.79 -6.89
N ILE A 19 1.59 -2.75 -7.72
CA ILE A 19 0.40 -1.90 -7.81
C ILE A 19 -0.82 -2.71 -8.25
N THR A 20 -0.67 -3.58 -9.25
CA THR A 20 -1.74 -4.45 -9.73
C THR A 20 -2.27 -5.33 -8.60
N VAL A 21 -1.37 -5.94 -7.81
CA VAL A 21 -1.74 -6.75 -6.65
C VAL A 21 -2.52 -5.91 -5.64
N TYR A 22 -2.08 -4.70 -5.31
CA TYR A 22 -2.80 -3.81 -4.38
C TYR A 22 -4.20 -3.41 -4.87
N VAL A 23 -4.37 -3.19 -6.17
CA VAL A 23 -5.68 -2.92 -6.79
C VAL A 23 -6.59 -4.14 -6.66
N VAL A 24 -6.08 -5.33 -6.98
CA VAL A 24 -6.84 -6.59 -6.84
C VAL A 24 -7.28 -6.80 -5.40
N ILE A 25 -6.38 -6.62 -4.43
CA ILE A 25 -6.74 -6.79 -3.02
C ILE A 25 -7.82 -5.79 -2.63
N ASN A 26 -7.70 -4.52 -3.00
CA ASN A 26 -8.74 -3.52 -2.74
C ASN A 26 -10.11 -3.92 -3.32
N ILE A 27 -10.15 -4.40 -4.56
CA ILE A 27 -11.40 -4.84 -5.22
C ILE A 27 -12.04 -6.02 -4.47
N VAL A 28 -11.23 -7.01 -4.08
CA VAL A 28 -11.72 -8.18 -3.34
C VAL A 28 -12.29 -7.77 -1.98
N PHE A 29 -11.57 -6.94 -1.22
CA PHE A 29 -12.04 -6.47 0.09
C PHE A 29 -13.22 -5.51 -0.01
N LEU A 30 -13.29 -4.66 -1.03
CA LEU A 30 -14.47 -3.84 -1.31
C LEU A 30 -15.69 -4.70 -1.61
N SER A 31 -15.52 -5.78 -2.36
CA SER A 31 -16.59 -6.74 -2.64
C SER A 31 -17.03 -7.47 -1.37
N ALA A 32 -16.06 -7.88 -0.53
CA ALA A 32 -16.34 -8.46 0.77
C ALA A 32 -17.08 -7.49 1.70
N ARG A 33 -16.75 -6.20 1.69
CA ARG A 33 -17.41 -5.16 2.51
C ARG A 33 -18.92 -5.12 2.27
N ARG A 34 -19.36 -5.30 1.02
CA ARG A 34 -20.79 -5.32 0.67
C ARG A 34 -21.52 -6.54 1.24
N LYS A 35 -20.79 -7.63 1.51
CA LYS A 35 -21.35 -8.88 2.04
C LYS A 35 -21.36 -8.93 3.58
N TYR A 36 -20.40 -8.27 4.23
CA TYR A 36 -20.26 -8.23 5.68
C TYR A 36 -20.60 -6.84 6.22
N LEU A 37 -21.88 -6.46 6.09
CA LEU A 37 -22.40 -5.20 6.60
C LEU A 37 -22.67 -5.31 8.10
N GLY A 38 -22.05 -4.43 8.88
CA GLY A 38 -22.20 -4.33 10.32
C GLY A 38 -21.17 -5.11 11.14
N GLY A 39 -20.94 -4.60 12.36
CA GLY A 39 -20.15 -5.26 13.38
C GLY A 39 -18.64 -5.06 13.25
N VAL A 40 -17.92 -5.97 13.90
CA VAL A 40 -16.46 -5.93 14.07
C VAL A 40 -15.78 -6.27 12.73
N ILE A 41 -16.36 -7.15 11.92
CA ILE A 41 -15.79 -7.59 10.62
C ILE A 41 -15.75 -6.45 9.59
N GLU A 42 -16.81 -5.63 9.48
CA GLU A 42 -16.83 -4.49 8.55
C GLU A 42 -15.70 -3.49 8.87
N LYS A 43 -15.45 -3.24 10.17
CA LYS A 43 -14.37 -2.38 10.62
C LYS A 43 -12.99 -2.92 10.24
N VAL A 44 -12.79 -4.25 10.26
CA VAL A 44 -11.51 -4.87 9.83
C VAL A 44 -11.34 -4.62 8.34
N ILE A 45 -12.38 -4.90 7.56
CA ILE A 45 -12.34 -4.78 6.11
C ILE A 45 -12.04 -3.34 5.72
N ASN A 46 -12.67 -2.36 6.38
CA ASN A 46 -12.42 -0.95 6.13
C ASN A 46 -10.98 -0.54 6.51
N MET A 47 -10.44 -1.10 7.58
CA MET A 47 -9.03 -0.89 7.96
C MET A 47 -8.07 -1.48 6.91
N ILE A 48 -8.32 -2.71 6.45
CA ILE A 48 -7.49 -3.36 5.41
C ILE A 48 -7.50 -2.54 4.12
N ILE A 49 -8.69 -2.10 3.66
CA ILE A 49 -8.84 -1.25 2.48
C ILE A 49 -8.05 0.05 2.66
N ALA A 50 -8.15 0.70 3.83
CA ALA A 50 -7.42 1.93 4.12
C ALA A 50 -5.90 1.74 4.09
N THR A 51 -5.37 0.68 4.73
CA THR A 51 -3.93 0.40 4.76
C THR A 51 -3.38 0.09 3.37
N ILE A 52 -4.07 -0.77 2.60
CA ILE A 52 -3.64 -1.14 1.26
C ILE A 52 -3.77 0.06 0.31
N GLY A 53 -4.79 0.90 0.50
CA GLY A 53 -4.90 2.19 -0.18
C GLY A 53 -3.68 3.09 0.09
N LEU A 54 -3.23 3.19 1.34
CA LEU A 54 -2.01 3.94 1.69
C LEU A 54 -0.75 3.35 1.06
N PHE A 55 -0.64 2.01 1.00
CA PHE A 55 0.49 1.34 0.34
C PHE A 55 0.48 1.56 -1.17
N LEU A 56 -0.70 1.57 -1.79
CA LEU A 56 -0.85 1.93 -3.20
C LEU A 56 -0.38 3.36 -3.46
N VAL A 57 -0.79 4.33 -2.63
CA VAL A 57 -0.32 5.72 -2.76
C VAL A 57 1.19 5.81 -2.54
N ALA A 58 1.74 5.04 -1.59
CA ALA A 58 3.19 4.97 -1.36
C ALA A 58 3.93 4.51 -2.62
N ASP A 59 3.55 3.39 -3.23
CA ASP A 59 4.23 2.90 -4.44
C ASP A 59 3.97 3.78 -5.67
N VAL A 60 2.79 4.41 -5.77
CA VAL A 60 2.52 5.39 -6.83
C VAL A 60 3.43 6.63 -6.70
N SER A 61 3.81 7.03 -5.49
CA SER A 61 4.73 8.16 -5.31
C SER A 61 6.15 7.91 -5.87
N LEU A 62 6.54 6.66 -6.13
CA LEU A 62 7.78 6.36 -6.84
C LEU A 62 7.73 6.86 -8.30
N PHE A 63 6.54 7.01 -8.89
CA PHE A 63 6.38 7.65 -10.21
C PHE A 63 6.59 9.17 -10.18
N LEU A 64 6.67 9.82 -9.00
CA LEU A 64 7.04 11.24 -8.91
C LEU A 64 8.56 11.46 -8.98
N ILE A 65 9.37 10.41 -8.83
CA ILE A 65 10.85 10.49 -8.87
C ILE A 65 11.37 11.16 -10.16
N PRO A 66 10.85 10.86 -11.37
CA PRO A 66 11.32 11.50 -12.61
C PRO A 66 11.04 13.01 -12.67
N MET A 67 10.01 13.51 -11.98
CA MET A 67 9.63 14.93 -12.01
C MET A 67 10.27 15.75 -10.88
N TYR A 68 10.35 15.21 -9.67
CA TYR A 68 10.78 15.94 -8.46
C TYR A 68 12.14 15.50 -7.92
N GLY A 69 12.77 14.51 -8.55
CA GLY A 69 14.04 13.93 -8.11
C GLY A 69 13.90 12.81 -7.08
N PHE A 70 14.95 12.00 -6.96
CA PHE A 70 14.97 10.80 -6.12
C PHE A 70 14.71 11.09 -4.64
N GLN A 71 15.29 12.18 -4.12
CA GLN A 71 15.21 12.53 -2.71
C GLN A 71 13.76 12.76 -2.26
N ILE A 72 13.01 13.60 -2.99
CA ILE A 72 11.64 13.95 -2.64
C ILE A 72 10.71 12.75 -2.87
N GLY A 73 10.80 12.10 -4.03
CA GLY A 73 9.94 10.96 -4.36
C GLY A 73 10.12 9.80 -3.38
N TYR A 74 11.36 9.49 -3.00
CA TYR A 74 11.64 8.42 -2.04
C TYR A 74 11.20 8.78 -0.62
N THR A 75 11.40 10.02 -0.17
CA THR A 75 10.91 10.46 1.15
C THR A 75 9.39 10.35 1.25
N VAL A 76 8.67 10.74 0.22
CA VAL A 76 7.20 10.63 0.17
C VAL A 76 6.77 9.15 0.19
N HIS A 77 7.43 8.29 -0.59
CA HIS A 77 7.19 6.84 -0.58
C HIS A 77 7.31 6.24 0.82
N VAL A 78 8.41 6.53 1.51
CA VAL A 78 8.67 6.02 2.87
C VAL A 78 7.67 6.59 3.87
N ALA A 79 7.33 7.88 3.79
CA ALA A 79 6.37 8.52 4.68
C ALA A 79 4.98 7.85 4.59
N PHE A 80 4.47 7.62 3.38
CA PHE A 80 3.20 6.92 3.19
C PHE A 80 3.24 5.47 3.67
N LYS A 81 4.35 4.75 3.47
CA LYS A 81 4.52 3.39 4.02
C LYS A 81 4.47 3.37 5.55
N ILE A 82 5.15 4.30 6.21
CA ILE A 82 5.13 4.39 7.68
C ILE A 82 3.71 4.70 8.17
N MET A 83 3.02 5.66 7.54
CA MET A 83 1.62 5.97 7.89
C MET A 83 0.70 4.74 7.73
N GLY A 84 0.88 3.95 6.67
CA GLY A 84 0.13 2.70 6.48
C GLY A 84 0.42 1.66 7.57
N MET A 85 1.70 1.46 7.93
CA MET A 85 2.08 0.54 9.01
C MET A 85 1.53 0.99 10.37
N CYS A 86 1.57 2.30 10.67
CA CYS A 86 0.98 2.86 11.88
C CYS A 86 -0.54 2.67 11.92
N SER A 87 -1.23 2.90 10.79
CA SER A 87 -2.68 2.69 10.66
C SER A 87 -3.05 1.23 10.94
N LEU A 88 -2.26 0.29 10.41
CA LEU A 88 -2.46 -1.14 10.67
C LEU A 88 -2.21 -1.51 12.13
N ALA A 89 -1.16 -0.97 12.76
CA ALA A 89 -0.86 -1.23 14.17
C ALA A 89 -1.96 -0.70 15.11
N ILE A 90 -2.39 0.55 14.91
CA ILE A 90 -3.44 1.19 15.74
C ILE A 90 -4.79 0.54 15.49
N GLY A 91 -5.14 0.30 14.22
CA GLY A 91 -6.38 -0.35 13.84
C GLY A 91 -6.46 -1.78 14.39
N GLY A 92 -5.36 -2.54 14.33
CA GLY A 92 -5.24 -3.87 14.92
C GLY A 92 -5.37 -3.86 16.45
N LEU A 93 -4.81 -2.87 17.15
CA LEU A 93 -4.98 -2.72 18.61
C LEU A 93 -6.45 -2.47 19.01
N LYS A 94 -7.17 -1.63 18.25
CA LYS A 94 -8.60 -1.39 18.47
C LYS A 94 -9.50 -2.62 18.25
N PHE A 95 -8.97 -3.68 17.62
CA PHE A 95 -9.66 -4.97 17.54
C PHE A 95 -9.51 -5.81 18.81
N PHE A 96 -8.39 -5.68 19.51
CA PHE A 96 -8.09 -6.44 20.71
C PHE A 96 -8.63 -5.79 21.98
N ILE A 97 -8.71 -4.46 22.00
CA ILE A 97 -9.23 -3.70 23.13
C ILE A 97 -10.73 -3.52 22.90
N ARG A 98 -11.53 -4.39 23.53
CA ARG A 98 -12.99 -4.31 23.55
C ARG A 98 -13.48 -3.18 24.45
#